data_AF-A0A3D0UU19-F1
#
_entry.id   AF-A0A3D0UU19-F1
#
_cell.length_a   1.000
_cell.length_b   1.000
_cell.length_c   1.000
_cell.angle_alpha   90.00
_cell.angle_beta   90.00
_cell.angle_gamma   90.00
#
_symmetry.space_group_name_H-M   'P 1'
#
loop_
_entity.id
_entity.type
_entity.pdbx_description
1 polymer ?
#
loop_
_entity_poly.entity_id
_entity_poly.type
_entity_poly.pdbx_seq_one_letter_code
_entity_poly.pdbx_strand_id
1 'polypeptide(L)'
;MVAALTMLIANNTNAQVNGDVTITINSGTSACIYGTSLNLGTTGVRPDFAGFTLSSGFNTSAGTTTWSCTDFAGTTGGWDLTIISSNLTNSTNNIISSGNVRITHSAPSMTAGNCTTGGAAASNVAINTSHTIVAKAASAQKTVCTVATTGVTLAVIVPANQAPGTYVGTLTITVPTFY
;
A
#
# COMPACT_ATOMS: atom_id res chain seq x y z
N MET A 1 49.90 19.65 -18.63
CA MET A 1 49.18 18.49 -18.05
C MET A 1 48.26 18.99 -16.96
N VAL A 2 46.95 18.99 -17.19
CA VAL A 2 45.94 18.96 -16.12
C VAL A 2 44.83 18.05 -16.65
N ALA A 3 44.78 16.82 -16.13
CA ALA A 3 43.75 15.87 -16.48
C ALA A 3 42.45 16.28 -15.78
N ALA A 4 41.41 16.59 -16.56
CA ALA A 4 40.07 16.79 -16.05
C ALA A 4 39.57 15.44 -15.51
N LEU A 5 39.33 15.38 -14.20
CA LEU A 5 38.70 14.26 -13.53
C LEU A 5 37.22 14.24 -13.95
N THR A 6 36.90 13.50 -15.01
CA THR A 6 35.53 13.18 -15.38
C THR A 6 34.92 12.30 -14.29
N MET A 7 34.10 12.90 -13.42
CA MET A 7 33.18 12.19 -12.55
C MET A 7 32.29 11.29 -13.42
N LEU A 8 32.53 9.99 -13.32
CA LEU A 8 31.64 8.97 -13.86
C LEU A 8 30.37 8.97 -13.00
N ILE A 9 29.38 9.76 -13.40
CA ILE A 9 28.02 9.61 -12.89
C ILE A 9 27.52 8.28 -13.47
N ALA A 10 27.64 7.21 -12.68
CA ALA A 10 26.99 5.95 -12.97
C ALA A 10 25.48 6.18 -12.89
N ASN A 11 24.87 6.54 -14.03
CA ASN A 11 23.45 6.39 -14.24
C ASN A 11 23.13 4.89 -14.08
N ASN A 12 22.55 4.52 -12.93
CA ASN A 12 22.09 3.17 -12.70
C ASN A 12 20.77 2.97 -13.45
N THR A 13 20.87 2.51 -14.70
CA THR A 13 19.76 2.29 -15.64
C THR A 13 18.89 1.08 -15.30
N ASN A 14 18.93 0.57 -14.06
CA ASN A 14 17.96 -0.41 -13.59
C ASN A 14 16.77 0.31 -12.95
N ALA A 15 16.06 1.08 -13.77
CA ALA A 15 14.72 1.54 -13.43
C ALA A 15 13.87 0.28 -13.22
N GLN A 16 13.34 0.13 -12.01
CA GLN A 16 12.45 -0.96 -11.66
C GLN A 16 11.31 -1.01 -12.68
N VAL A 17 11.13 -2.18 -13.29
CA VAL A 17 10.02 -2.44 -14.20
C VAL A 17 8.76 -2.41 -13.34
N ASN A 18 7.88 -1.44 -13.62
CA ASN A 18 6.54 -1.37 -13.06
C ASN A 18 5.88 -2.75 -13.20
N GLY A 19 5.60 -3.40 -12.08
CA GLY A 19 4.79 -4.60 -12.03
C GLY A 19 3.38 -4.20 -11.64
N ASP A 20 2.50 -3.95 -12.62
CA ASP A 20 1.08 -3.79 -12.36
C ASP A 20 0.46 -5.17 -12.10
N VAL A 21 0.32 -5.56 -10.83
CA VAL A 21 -0.37 -6.81 -10.45
C VAL A 21 -1.85 -6.53 -10.24
N THR A 22 -2.63 -6.44 -11.32
CA THR A 22 -4.10 -6.38 -11.23
C THR A 22 -4.64 -7.78 -11.01
N ILE A 23 -5.04 -8.10 -9.78
CA ILE A 23 -5.88 -9.27 -9.52
C ILE A 23 -7.31 -8.78 -9.29
N THR A 24 -8.04 -8.62 -10.38
CA THR A 24 -9.50 -8.58 -10.31
C THR A 24 -9.98 -10.00 -10.06
N ILE A 25 -10.21 -10.37 -8.81
CA ILE A 25 -10.90 -11.63 -8.49
C ILE A 25 -12.39 -11.40 -8.81
N ASN A 26 -12.78 -11.69 -10.05
CA ASN A 26 -14.18 -11.87 -10.41
C ASN A 26 -14.59 -13.31 -10.06
N SER A 27 -14.62 -13.64 -8.76
CA SER A 27 -15.48 -14.74 -8.34
C SER A 27 -16.90 -14.18 -8.40
N GLY A 28 -17.87 -14.87 -9.00
CA GLY A 28 -19.23 -14.33 -9.18
C GLY A 28 -19.96 -13.89 -7.90
N THR A 29 -19.34 -14.05 -6.74
CA THR A 29 -19.81 -13.65 -5.41
C THR A 29 -19.15 -12.37 -4.86
N SER A 30 -18.09 -11.84 -5.47
CA SER A 30 -17.42 -10.63 -4.97
C SER A 30 -16.47 -9.95 -5.97
N ALA A 31 -16.17 -8.67 -5.76
CA ALA A 31 -15.14 -7.95 -6.49
C ALA A 31 -14.43 -6.92 -5.60
N CYS A 32 -13.10 -7.00 -5.48
CA CYS A 32 -12.29 -6.00 -4.80
C CYS A 32 -11.37 -5.26 -5.78
N ILE A 33 -11.27 -3.95 -5.61
CA ILE A 33 -10.34 -3.04 -6.28
C ILE A 33 -9.41 -2.49 -5.21
N TYR A 34 -8.11 -2.68 -5.38
CA TYR A 34 -7.08 -2.18 -4.48
C TYR A 34 -5.87 -1.72 -5.29
N GLY A 35 -4.95 -1.03 -4.64
CA GLY A 35 -3.76 -0.47 -5.25
C GLY A 35 -2.76 -1.57 -5.60
N THR A 36 -2.26 -1.54 -6.83
CA THR A 36 -1.42 -2.61 -7.39
C THR A 36 -0.04 -2.12 -7.80
N SER A 37 0.14 -0.82 -7.94
CA SER A 37 1.43 -0.19 -8.15
C SER A 37 1.69 0.95 -7.17
N LEU A 38 2.92 0.99 -6.68
CA LEU A 38 3.45 2.00 -5.78
C LEU A 38 4.85 2.35 -6.26
N ASN A 39 5.06 3.60 -6.65
CA ASN A 39 6.38 4.10 -7.01
C ASN A 39 6.74 5.26 -6.09
N LEU A 40 7.67 5.01 -5.16
CA LEU A 40 8.18 6.02 -4.23
C LEU A 40 9.35 6.83 -4.83
N GLY A 41 9.58 6.70 -6.14
CA GLY A 41 10.66 7.33 -6.89
C GLY A 41 12.02 6.68 -6.67
N THR A 42 12.98 7.04 -7.52
CA THR A 42 14.40 6.68 -7.36
C THR A 42 15.09 7.68 -6.44
N THR A 43 14.79 7.64 -5.15
CA THR A 43 15.55 8.41 -4.17
C THR A 43 16.54 7.47 -3.50
N GLY A 44 17.77 7.45 -4.02
CA GLY A 44 18.85 6.76 -3.33
C GLY A 44 18.99 7.36 -1.93
N VAL A 45 18.87 6.52 -0.89
CA VAL A 45 19.20 6.93 0.48
C VAL A 45 20.65 7.42 0.43
N ARG A 46 20.93 8.66 0.85
CA ARG A 46 22.31 9.15 0.98
C ARG A 46 22.66 9.30 2.46
N PRO A 47 23.90 9.00 2.85
CA PRO A 47 24.31 9.02 4.25
C PRO A 47 24.35 10.42 4.89
N ASP A 48 24.16 11.49 4.12
CA ASP A 48 24.31 12.90 4.52
C ASP A 48 22.99 13.65 4.75
N PHE A 49 21.83 12.99 4.64
CA PHE A 49 20.54 13.62 4.94
C PHE A 49 20.08 13.39 6.38
N ALA A 50 19.51 14.43 6.98
CA ALA A 50 18.56 14.25 8.08
C ALA A 50 17.45 13.27 7.64
N GLY A 51 16.87 12.50 8.57
CA GLY A 51 15.80 11.55 8.23
C GLY A 51 14.68 12.23 7.41
N PHE A 52 14.14 11.52 6.44
CA PHE A 52 13.18 12.07 5.46
C PHE A 52 12.02 11.10 5.22
N THR A 53 10.96 11.58 4.58
CA THR A 53 9.78 10.77 4.25
C THR A 53 9.60 10.72 2.74
N LEU A 54 9.49 9.51 2.20
CA LEU A 54 9.02 9.27 0.84
C LEU A 54 7.54 8.95 0.91
N SER A 55 6.70 9.53 0.04
CA SER A 55 5.27 9.26 0.02
C SER A 55 4.72 9.17 -1.40
N SER A 56 3.86 8.19 -1.65
CA SER A 56 3.12 8.07 -2.91
C SER A 56 1.70 7.56 -2.66
N GLY A 57 0.77 7.96 -3.51
CA GLY A 57 -0.51 7.28 -3.64
C GLY A 57 -0.33 5.87 -4.18
N PHE A 58 -1.18 4.96 -3.71
CA PHE A 58 -1.39 3.69 -4.40
C PHE A 58 -2.30 3.95 -5.60
N ASN A 59 -1.75 3.86 -6.80
CA ASN A 59 -2.57 3.98 -8.00
C ASN A 59 -3.23 2.62 -8.30
N THR A 60 -4.51 2.66 -8.64
CA THR A 60 -5.17 1.60 -9.40
C THR A 60 -4.85 1.78 -10.89
N SER A 61 -5.18 0.79 -11.73
CA SER A 61 -5.02 0.89 -13.19
C SER A 61 -5.79 2.07 -13.83
N ALA A 62 -6.75 2.64 -13.11
CA ALA A 62 -7.51 3.84 -13.51
C ALA A 62 -6.91 5.16 -12.98
N GLY A 63 -5.74 5.13 -12.31
CA GLY A 63 -5.10 6.32 -11.74
C GLY A 63 -5.77 6.89 -10.49
N THR A 64 -6.63 6.10 -9.82
CA THR A 64 -7.30 6.52 -8.58
C THR A 64 -6.65 5.87 -7.36
N THR A 65 -6.72 6.53 -6.20
CA THR A 65 -6.31 6.00 -4.89
C THR A 65 -7.48 5.41 -4.11
N THR A 66 -8.57 5.09 -4.80
CA THR A 66 -9.79 4.53 -4.22
C THR A 66 -9.67 3.03 -4.15
N TRP A 67 -9.85 2.48 -2.95
CA TRP A 67 -9.92 1.03 -2.73
C TRP A 67 -11.35 0.68 -2.36
N SER A 68 -11.87 -0.44 -2.86
CA SER A 68 -13.25 -0.85 -2.61
C SER A 68 -13.42 -2.35 -2.69
N CYS A 69 -14.37 -2.90 -1.95
CA CYS A 69 -14.82 -4.27 -2.10
C CYS A 69 -16.34 -4.31 -2.22
N THR A 70 -16.83 -5.11 -3.16
CA THR A 70 -18.24 -5.42 -3.36
C THR A 70 -18.49 -6.87 -2.98
N ASP A 71 -19.43 -7.05 -2.06
CA ASP A 71 -19.91 -8.33 -1.59
C ASP A 71 -21.23 -8.66 -2.29
N PHE A 72 -21.19 -9.45 -3.37
CA PHE A 72 -22.38 -9.86 -4.11
C PHE A 72 -23.10 -11.06 -3.47
N ALA A 73 -22.44 -11.82 -2.60
CA ALA A 73 -23.04 -12.92 -1.85
C ALA A 73 -23.91 -12.43 -0.68
N GLY A 74 -23.67 -11.21 -0.21
CA GLY A 74 -24.27 -10.67 0.98
C GLY A 74 -23.81 -11.42 2.23
N THR A 75 -22.50 -11.64 2.37
CA THR A 75 -21.89 -12.34 3.50
C THR A 75 -22.35 -11.72 4.84
N THR A 76 -22.78 -12.58 5.77
CA THR A 76 -23.33 -12.19 7.07
C THR A 76 -22.28 -12.08 8.17
N GLY A 77 -21.16 -12.81 8.06
CA GLY A 77 -20.09 -12.86 9.06
C GLY A 77 -19.25 -11.58 9.18
N GLY A 78 -19.48 -10.60 8.32
CA GLY A 78 -18.58 -9.45 8.17
C GLY A 78 -17.28 -9.87 7.49
N TRP A 79 -16.49 -8.88 7.07
CA TRP A 79 -15.25 -9.12 6.36
C TRP A 79 -14.35 -7.88 6.38
N ASP A 80 -13.04 -8.11 6.24
CA ASP A 80 -12.02 -7.05 6.26
C ASP A 80 -11.10 -7.18 5.04
N LEU A 81 -10.73 -6.04 4.46
CA LEU A 81 -9.59 -5.87 3.56
C LEU A 81 -8.45 -5.27 4.38
N THR A 82 -7.34 -6.00 4.53
CA THR A 82 -6.22 -5.56 5.36
C THR A 82 -4.92 -5.44 4.58
N ILE A 83 -3.97 -4.69 5.14
CA ILE A 83 -2.61 -4.56 4.63
C ILE A 83 -1.60 -4.75 5.76
N ILE A 84 -0.46 -5.33 5.44
CA ILE A 84 0.72 -5.40 6.31
C ILE A 84 1.99 -5.26 5.46
N SER A 85 3.03 -4.66 6.03
CA SER A 85 4.34 -4.52 5.41
C SER A 85 5.40 -5.30 6.18
N SER A 86 6.30 -5.95 5.44
CA SER A 86 7.55 -6.48 5.98
C SER A 86 8.57 -5.36 6.22
N ASN A 87 9.68 -5.69 6.88
CA ASN A 87 10.86 -4.84 6.85
C ASN A 87 11.29 -4.61 5.39
N LEU A 88 11.89 -3.44 5.12
CA LEU A 88 12.58 -3.17 3.87
C LEU A 88 14.07 -3.47 4.08
N THR A 89 14.66 -4.27 3.19
CA THR A 89 16.05 -4.73 3.30
C THR A 89 16.80 -4.40 2.02
N ASN A 90 18.04 -3.93 2.12
CA ASN A 90 18.91 -3.73 0.95
C ASN A 90 19.84 -4.94 0.71
N SER A 91 20.60 -4.93 -0.39
CA SER A 91 21.52 -6.02 -0.76
C SER A 91 22.66 -6.29 0.23
N THR A 92 22.86 -5.40 1.20
CA THR A 92 23.89 -5.48 2.26
C THR A 92 23.30 -5.77 3.63
N ASN A 93 22.03 -6.19 3.70
CA ASN A 93 21.29 -6.50 4.93
C ASN A 93 21.06 -5.31 5.88
N ASN A 94 21.18 -4.07 5.40
CA ASN A 94 20.66 -2.93 6.16
C ASN A 94 19.14 -2.94 6.12
N ILE A 95 18.51 -2.59 7.23
CA ILE A 95 17.07 -2.71 7.45
C ILE A 95 16.45 -1.34 7.71
N ILE A 96 15.35 -1.05 7.03
CA ILE A 96 14.34 -0.08 7.47
C ILE A 96 13.19 -0.91 8.06
N SER A 97 12.92 -0.75 9.35
CA SER A 97 11.85 -1.49 10.02
C SER A 97 10.49 -1.22 9.37
N SER A 98 9.62 -2.24 9.30
CA SER A 98 8.22 -2.10 8.85
C SER A 98 7.44 -1.05 9.65
N GLY A 99 7.86 -0.74 10.89
CA GLY A 99 7.28 0.35 11.68
C GLY A 99 7.50 1.74 11.06
N ASN A 100 8.38 1.87 10.08
CA ASN A 100 8.58 3.07 9.29
C ASN A 100 7.78 3.09 7.98
N VAL A 101 7.05 2.02 7.68
CA VAL A 101 6.11 1.96 6.56
C VAL A 101 4.74 2.35 7.09
N ARG A 102 4.18 3.42 6.51
CA ARG A 102 3.03 4.15 7.04
C ARG A 102 1.94 4.25 6.00
N ILE A 103 0.68 4.25 6.42
CA ILE A 103 -0.47 4.42 5.54
C ILE A 103 -1.36 5.57 6.02
N THR A 104 -1.97 6.24 5.05
CA THR A 104 -3.03 7.23 5.26
C THR A 104 -4.17 6.90 4.31
N HIS A 105 -5.42 6.98 4.81
CA HIS A 105 -6.64 6.84 4.01
C HIS A 105 -7.84 7.45 4.74
N SER A 106 -8.88 7.79 3.98
CA SER A 106 -10.13 8.29 4.55
C SER A 106 -10.90 7.19 5.30
N ALA A 107 -11.90 7.59 6.08
CA ALA A 107 -12.84 6.63 6.66
C ALA A 107 -13.59 5.90 5.53
N PRO A 108 -13.71 4.56 5.58
CA PRO A 108 -14.51 3.82 4.61
C PRO A 108 -15.98 4.23 4.67
N SER A 109 -16.64 4.19 3.52
CA SER A 109 -18.07 4.50 3.39
C SER A 109 -18.75 3.55 2.43
N MET A 110 -20.04 3.34 2.62
CA MET A 110 -20.86 2.52 1.74
C MET A 110 -21.19 3.34 0.49
N THR A 111 -20.88 2.80 -0.68
CA THR A 111 -21.14 3.48 -1.96
C THR A 111 -22.29 2.83 -2.74
N ALA A 112 -22.66 1.59 -2.40
CA ALA A 112 -23.82 0.91 -2.96
C ALA A 112 -24.38 -0.15 -2.01
N GLY A 113 -25.68 -0.43 -2.13
CA GLY A 113 -26.37 -1.46 -1.36
C GLY A 113 -26.78 -0.99 0.05
N ASN A 114 -26.78 -1.91 1.01
CA ASN A 114 -27.11 -1.61 2.40
C ASN A 114 -26.28 -2.45 3.36
N CYS A 115 -25.25 -1.87 3.98
CA CYS A 115 -24.51 -2.52 5.04
C CYS A 115 -23.89 -1.50 6.00
N THR A 116 -23.52 -1.98 7.18
CA THR A 116 -22.73 -1.17 8.12
C THR A 116 -21.25 -1.31 7.78
N THR A 117 -20.61 -0.19 7.51
CA THR A 117 -19.17 -0.14 7.22
C THR A 117 -18.36 -0.17 8.51
N GLY A 118 -17.24 -0.89 8.49
CA GLY A 118 -16.21 -0.84 9.52
C GLY A 118 -14.94 -0.16 9.01
N GLY A 119 -13.93 -0.12 9.87
CA GLY A 119 -12.67 0.59 9.63
C GLY A 119 -12.75 2.07 10.02
N ALA A 120 -11.60 2.64 10.35
CA ALA A 120 -11.46 4.05 10.72
C ALA A 120 -10.60 4.78 9.70
N ALA A 121 -10.70 6.11 9.64
CA ALA A 121 -9.69 6.90 8.94
C ALA A 121 -8.31 6.64 9.57
N ALA A 122 -7.28 6.56 8.72
CA ALA A 122 -5.90 6.43 9.17
C ALA A 122 -5.11 7.64 8.70
N SER A 123 -4.31 8.19 9.60
CA SER A 123 -3.35 9.26 9.28
C SER A 123 -1.98 8.85 9.78
N ASN A 124 -1.09 8.50 8.85
CA ASN A 124 0.30 8.12 9.12
C ASN A 124 0.45 6.96 10.12
N VAL A 125 -0.37 5.91 9.95
CA VAL A 125 -0.40 4.72 10.82
C VAL A 125 0.61 3.71 10.32
N ALA A 126 1.39 3.10 11.23
CA ALA A 126 2.33 2.04 10.86
C ALA A 126 1.59 0.76 10.46
N ILE A 127 2.04 0.12 9.38
CA ILE A 127 1.47 -1.14 8.89
C ILE A 127 2.42 -2.32 9.13
N ASN A 128 3.15 -2.29 10.24
CA ASN A 128 4.01 -3.40 10.71
C ASN A 128 3.21 -4.55 11.34
N THR A 129 1.91 -4.36 11.51
CA THR A 129 0.90 -5.37 11.85
C THR A 129 -0.27 -5.22 10.90
N SER A 130 -1.16 -6.23 10.86
CA SER A 130 -2.37 -6.17 10.03
C SER A 130 -3.18 -4.90 10.33
N HIS A 131 -3.40 -4.09 9.30
CA HIS A 131 -4.17 -2.85 9.38
C HIS A 131 -5.37 -2.92 8.45
N THR A 132 -6.56 -2.70 9.00
CA THR A 132 -7.83 -2.78 8.24
C THR A 132 -8.07 -1.49 7.47
N ILE A 133 -8.17 -1.62 6.14
CA ILE A 133 -8.39 -0.49 5.22
C ILE A 133 -9.88 -0.30 4.96
N VAL A 134 -10.59 -1.40 4.69
CA VAL A 134 -12.04 -1.42 4.45
C VAL A 134 -12.61 -2.60 5.22
N ALA A 135 -13.77 -2.42 5.83
CA ALA A 135 -14.49 -3.52 6.45
C ALA A 135 -16.00 -3.40 6.24
N LYS A 136 -16.67 -4.54 6.27
CA LYS A 136 -18.12 -4.68 6.43
C LYS A 136 -18.39 -5.34 7.76
N ALA A 137 -19.21 -4.72 8.60
CA ALA A 137 -19.62 -5.32 9.86
C ALA A 137 -20.53 -6.55 9.62
N ALA A 138 -20.52 -7.48 10.57
CA ALA A 138 -21.43 -8.61 10.56
C ALA A 138 -22.90 -8.15 10.58
N SER A 139 -23.76 -8.89 9.89
CA SER A 139 -25.19 -8.61 9.77
C SER A 139 -25.99 -9.90 9.77
N ALA A 140 -27.16 -9.89 10.39
CA ALA A 140 -28.11 -11.00 10.30
C ALA A 140 -28.77 -11.10 8.91
N GLN A 141 -28.67 -10.05 8.09
CA GLN A 141 -29.30 -9.96 6.78
C GLN A 141 -28.27 -10.12 5.66
N LYS A 142 -28.57 -11.02 4.71
CA LYS A 142 -27.77 -11.15 3.49
C LYS A 142 -27.96 -9.93 2.60
N THR A 143 -26.99 -9.04 2.64
CA THR A 143 -27.08 -7.73 1.97
C THR A 143 -25.88 -7.53 1.06
N VAL A 144 -26.18 -7.36 -0.22
CA VAL A 144 -25.18 -6.92 -1.20
C VAL A 144 -24.78 -5.49 -0.87
N CYS A 145 -23.48 -5.24 -0.78
CA CYS A 145 -23.00 -3.88 -0.62
C CYS A 145 -21.59 -3.68 -1.16
N THR A 146 -21.30 -2.43 -1.50
CA THR A 146 -19.97 -1.96 -1.84
C THR A 146 -19.50 -1.00 -0.77
N VAL A 147 -18.31 -1.25 -0.22
CA VAL A 147 -17.63 -0.35 0.72
C VAL A 147 -16.35 0.14 0.06
N ALA A 148 -16.12 1.45 0.12
CA ALA A 148 -14.95 2.09 -0.47
C ALA A 148 -14.27 3.07 0.48
N THR A 149 -12.96 3.27 0.29
CA THR A 149 -12.18 4.35 0.89
C THR A 149 -11.35 5.05 -0.19
N THR A 150 -10.98 6.30 0.05
CA THR A 150 -10.23 7.14 -0.88
C THR A 150 -8.97 7.71 -0.23
N GLY A 151 -8.05 8.21 -1.05
CA GLY A 151 -6.84 8.85 -0.56
C GLY A 151 -5.86 7.85 0.06
N VAL A 152 -5.88 6.59 -0.39
CA VAL A 152 -4.95 5.57 0.10
C VAL A 152 -3.53 5.89 -0.37
N THR A 153 -2.69 6.29 0.58
CA THR A 153 -1.29 6.69 0.35
C THR A 153 -0.37 5.94 1.28
N LEU A 154 0.82 5.57 0.78
CA LEU A 154 1.86 4.94 1.57
C LEU A 154 3.05 5.89 1.71
N ALA A 155 3.62 5.92 2.90
CA ALA A 155 4.83 6.66 3.20
C ALA A 155 5.88 5.74 3.83
N VAL A 156 7.15 5.99 3.53
CA VAL A 156 8.30 5.34 4.16
C VAL A 156 9.13 6.42 4.83
N ILE A 157 9.24 6.33 6.15
CA ILE A 157 10.12 7.17 6.96
C ILE A 157 11.52 6.57 6.89
N VAL A 158 12.45 7.25 6.24
CA VAL A 158 13.85 6.82 6.19
C VAL A 158 14.58 7.43 7.39
N PRO A 159 15.07 6.62 8.34
CA PRO A 159 15.80 7.14 9.50
C PRO A 159 17.09 7.86 9.10
N ALA A 160 17.59 8.72 9.98
CA ALA A 160 18.93 9.29 9.82
C ALA A 160 19.99 8.17 9.82
N ASN A 161 21.10 8.40 9.12
CA ASN A 161 22.22 7.46 8.99
C ASN A 161 21.87 6.10 8.34
N GLN A 162 20.75 6.02 7.62
CA GLN A 162 20.40 4.82 6.86
C GLN A 162 21.42 4.61 5.72
N ALA A 163 21.92 3.38 5.59
CA ALA A 163 22.93 3.08 4.57
C ALA A 163 22.38 3.29 3.15
N PRO A 164 23.19 3.83 2.22
CA PRO A 164 22.77 4.00 0.83
C PRO A 164 22.46 2.67 0.15
N GLY A 165 21.47 2.67 -0.73
CA GLY A 165 21.12 1.51 -1.54
C GLY A 165 19.62 1.40 -1.84
N THR A 166 19.26 0.37 -2.61
CA THR A 166 17.87 0.02 -2.91
C THR A 166 17.34 -0.90 -1.82
N TYR A 167 16.25 -0.49 -1.18
CA TYR A 167 15.55 -1.29 -0.18
C TYR A 167 14.33 -1.95 -0.81
N VAL A 168 14.12 -3.23 -0.52
CA VAL A 168 12.99 -4.02 -1.01
C VAL A 168 12.27 -4.63 0.18
N GLY A 169 10.95 -4.61 0.14
CA GLY A 169 10.09 -5.31 1.09
C GLY A 169 8.81 -5.76 0.42
N THR A 170 8.01 -6.51 1.17
CA THR A 170 6.73 -7.06 0.71
C THR A 170 5.59 -6.32 1.40
N LEU A 171 4.60 -5.94 0.60
CA LEU A 171 3.28 -5.53 1.07
C LEU A 171 2.32 -6.68 0.84
N THR A 172 1.72 -7.17 1.91
CA THR A 172 0.70 -8.23 1.84
C THR A 172 -0.66 -7.58 2.03
N ILE A 173 -1.49 -7.66 0.99
CA ILE A 173 -2.90 -7.25 1.03
C ILE A 173 -3.72 -8.52 1.19
N THR A 174 -4.50 -8.62 2.27
CA THR A 174 -5.43 -9.72 2.47
C THR A 174 -6.80 -9.26 2.04
N VAL A 175 -7.29 -9.83 0.94
CA VAL A 175 -8.67 -9.62 0.49
C VAL A 175 -9.63 -10.51 1.28
N PRO A 176 -10.87 -10.08 1.49
CA PRO A 176 -11.81 -10.87 2.24
C PRO A 176 -12.26 -12.11 1.48
N THR A 177 -12.59 -13.17 2.22
CA THR A 177 -13.23 -14.36 1.64
C THR A 177 -14.74 -14.23 1.78
N PHE A 178 -15.43 -14.26 0.65
CA PHE A 178 -16.87 -14.07 0.57
C PHE A 178 -17.56 -15.44 0.50
N TYR A 179 -18.46 -15.70 1.46
CA TYR A 179 -19.25 -16.93 1.58
C TYR A 179 -20.74 -16.61 1.66
#